data_AF-A0A0B6ZAR6-F1
#
_entry.id   AF-A0A0B6ZAR6-F1
#
_cell.length_a   1.000
_cell.length_b   1.000
_cell.length_c   1.000
_cell.angle_alpha   90.00
_cell.angle_beta   90.00
_cell.angle_gamma   90.00
#
_symmetry.space_group_name_H-M   'P 1'
#
loop_
_entity.id
_entity.type
_entity.pdbx_description
1 polymer ?
#
loop_
_entity_poly.entity_id
_entity_poly.type
_entity_poly.pdbx_seq_one_letter_code
_entity_poly.pdbx_strand_id
1 'polypeptide(L)'
;QESAESQVLGYHDYSQMTNVLKNISASCQDIATLISLGKTKLGSDIWMMHFGPPVAEHVLPTILFVGNIHGEEMTSREMLMQLVIYLCEQYKQ
;
A
#
# COMPACT_ATOMS: atom_id res chain seq x y z
N GLN A 1 24.02 4.66 -12.85
CA GLN A 1 22.70 4.51 -13.49
C GLN A 1 21.97 3.47 -12.67
N GLU A 2 21.44 3.89 -11.51
CA GLU A 2 20.62 3.02 -10.65
C GLU A 2 19.28 2.82 -11.37
N SER A 3 18.92 1.57 -11.64
CA SER A 3 17.64 1.24 -12.26
C SER A 3 16.50 1.62 -11.32
N ALA A 4 15.32 1.91 -11.88
CA ALA A 4 14.11 2.25 -11.14
C ALA A 4 13.71 1.20 -10.07
N GLU A 5 14.26 -0.02 -10.14
CA GLU A 5 14.11 -1.07 -9.12
C GLU A 5 14.77 -0.71 -7.77
N SER A 6 15.86 0.08 -7.74
CA SER A 6 16.54 0.41 -6.47
C SER A 6 15.75 1.39 -5.61
N GLN A 7 14.79 2.13 -6.20
CA GLN A 7 13.87 2.98 -5.44
C GLN A 7 12.66 2.23 -4.90
N VAL A 8 12.42 0.99 -5.35
CA VAL A 8 11.30 0.15 -4.90
C VAL A 8 11.68 -0.62 -3.63
N LEU A 9 12.91 -1.11 -3.53
CA LEU A 9 13.39 -1.91 -2.39
C LEU A 9 14.19 -1.04 -1.41
N GLY A 10 13.57 -0.66 -0.30
CA GLY A 10 14.20 0.12 0.75
C GLY A 10 13.27 0.44 1.91
N TYR A 11 13.80 1.10 2.94
CA TYR A 11 12.98 1.63 4.03
C TYR A 11 12.43 3.01 3.65
N HIS A 12 11.10 3.15 3.70
CA HIS A 12 10.42 4.38 3.39
C HIS A 12 10.06 5.15 4.66
N ASP A 13 10.33 6.45 4.73
CA ASP A 13 9.63 7.28 5.71
C ASP A 13 8.13 7.41 5.36
N TYR A 14 7.35 8.02 6.25
CA TYR A 14 5.90 8.15 6.04
C TYR A 14 5.54 8.93 4.76
N SER A 15 6.31 9.97 4.41
CA SER A 15 6.07 10.79 3.23
C SER A 15 6.35 10.00 1.96
N GLN A 16 7.50 9.30 1.93
CA GLN A 16 7.90 8.42 0.84
C GLN A 16 6.87 7.30 0.64
N MET A 17 6.48 6.60 1.72
CA MET A 17 5.45 5.57 1.69
C MET A 17 4.13 6.12 1.14
N THR A 18 3.70 7.28 1.62
CA THR A 18 2.45 7.92 1.15
C THR A 18 2.52 8.24 -0.35
N ASN A 19 3.65 8.72 -0.85
CA ASN A 19 3.83 9.02 -2.27
C ASN A 19 3.78 7.75 -3.12
N VAL A 20 4.46 6.68 -2.67
CA VAL A 20 4.43 5.38 -3.37
C VAL A 20 3.01 4.82 -3.42
N LEU A 21 2.29 4.80 -2.29
CA LEU A 21 0.91 4.31 -2.25
C LEU A 21 -0.04 5.11 -3.17
N LYS A 22 0.08 6.44 -3.20
CA LYS A 22 -0.69 7.30 -4.11
C LYS A 22 -0.37 7.00 -5.57
N ASN A 23 0.91 6.83 -5.91
CA ASN A 23 1.33 6.48 -7.26
C ASN A 23 0.79 5.12 -7.69
N ILE A 24 0.78 4.13 -6.80
CA ILE A 24 0.21 2.80 -7.07
C ILE A 24 -1.29 2.91 -7.31
N SER A 25 -2.03 3.62 -6.46
CA SER A 25 -3.48 3.79 -6.64
C SER A 25 -3.81 4.52 -7.94
N ALA A 26 -3.04 5.54 -8.34
CA ALA A 26 -3.20 6.22 -9.62
C ALA A 26 -2.86 5.30 -10.80
N SER A 27 -1.83 4.46 -10.64
CA SER A 27 -1.36 3.55 -11.67
C SER A 27 -2.31 2.36 -11.88
N CYS A 28 -2.93 1.84 -10.82
CA CYS A 28 -3.78 0.65 -10.79
C CYS A 28 -5.24 0.99 -10.43
N GLN A 29 -5.74 2.15 -10.86
CA GLN A 29 -7.05 2.67 -10.46
C GLN A 29 -8.23 1.73 -10.73
N ASP A 30 -8.11 0.82 -11.70
CA ASP A 30 -9.17 -0.12 -12.09
C ASP A 30 -9.40 -1.23 -11.07
N ILE A 31 -8.39 -1.51 -10.22
CA ILE A 31 -8.39 -2.63 -9.27
C ILE A 31 -7.99 -2.21 -7.85
N ALA A 32 -7.35 -1.05 -7.68
CA ALA A 32 -6.73 -0.63 -6.44
C ALA A 32 -7.24 0.74 -5.99
N THR A 33 -7.64 0.84 -4.74
CA THR A 33 -8.10 2.10 -4.13
C THR A 33 -7.34 2.36 -2.84
N LEU A 34 -6.71 3.53 -2.74
CA LEU A 34 -6.09 4.00 -1.50
C LEU A 34 -7.11 4.72 -0.62
N ILE A 35 -7.26 4.24 0.61
CA ILE A 35 -8.24 4.73 1.57
C ILE A 35 -7.51 5.16 2.84
N SER A 36 -7.90 6.30 3.41
CA SER A 36 -7.53 6.66 4.78
C SER A 36 -8.59 6.13 5.74
N LEU A 37 -8.18 5.27 6.69
CA LEU A 37 -9.07 4.74 7.73
C LEU A 37 -9.27 5.72 8.90
N GLY A 38 -8.56 6.85 8.87
CA GLY A 38 -8.53 7.83 9.95
C GLY A 38 -7.14 8.43 10.11
N LYS A 39 -6.95 9.13 11.23
CA LYS A 39 -5.68 9.79 11.56
C LYS A 39 -5.04 9.16 12.80
N THR A 40 -3.71 9.10 12.82
CA THR A 40 -2.93 8.81 14.03
C THR A 40 -3.05 9.97 15.03
N LYS A 41 -2.57 9.75 16.25
CA LYS A 41 -2.51 10.82 17.28
C LYS A 41 -1.75 12.07 16.81
N LEU A 42 -0.77 11.91 15.91
CA LEU A 42 0.04 13.01 15.38
C LEU A 42 -0.48 13.53 14.02
N GLY A 43 -1.64 13.07 13.55
CA GLY A 43 -2.31 13.63 12.37
C GLY A 43 -1.95 13.00 11.02
N SER A 44 -1.11 11.96 11.00
CA SER A 44 -0.83 11.17 9.80
C SER A 44 -2.02 10.28 9.44
N ASP A 45 -2.28 10.05 8.15
CA ASP A 45 -3.27 9.08 7.70
C ASP A 45 -2.88 7.64 8.06
N ILE A 46 -3.88 6.84 8.38
CA ILE A 46 -3.75 5.38 8.48
C ILE A 46 -4.18 4.81 7.13
N TRP A 47 -3.20 4.50 6.29
CA TRP A 47 -3.45 4.06 4.92
C TRP A 47 -3.87 2.60 4.84
N MET A 48 -4.84 2.32 3.98
CA MET A 48 -5.20 1.00 3.51
C MET A 48 -5.20 1.02 1.98
N MET A 49 -4.51 0.06 1.36
CA MET A 49 -4.66 -0.23 -0.06
C MET A 49 -5.65 -1.38 -0.21
N HIS A 50 -6.78 -1.12 -0.86
CA HIS A 50 -7.79 -2.13 -1.17
C HIS A 50 -7.59 -2.60 -2.62
N PHE A 51 -7.48 -3.92 -2.83
CA PHE A 51 -7.49 -4.53 -4.16
C PHE A 51 -8.78 -5.33 -4.35
N GLY A 52 -9.50 -5.09 -5.45
CA GLY A 52 -10.74 -5.78 -5.79
C GLY A 52 -11.94 -4.84 -5.99
N PRO A 53 -13.14 -5.40 -6.25
CA PRO A 53 -14.35 -4.60 -6.46
C PRO A 53 -14.75 -3.84 -5.20
N PRO A 54 -15.53 -2.74 -5.31
CA PRO A 54 -16.00 -2.01 -4.15
C PRO A 54 -16.65 -2.93 -3.10
N VAL A 55 -16.28 -2.73 -1.84
CA VAL A 55 -16.70 -3.56 -0.69
C VAL A 55 -18.23 -3.69 -0.56
N ALA A 56 -19.00 -2.75 -1.14
CA ALA A 56 -20.45 -2.73 -1.10
C ALA A 56 -21.15 -3.75 -2.03
N GLU A 57 -20.46 -4.29 -3.05
CA GLU A 57 -21.15 -5.00 -4.12
C GLU A 57 -21.30 -6.51 -3.86
N HIS A 58 -20.38 -7.18 -3.16
CA HIS A 58 -20.44 -8.63 -2.94
C HIS A 58 -19.67 -9.08 -1.68
N VAL A 59 -20.17 -10.09 -0.95
CA VAL A 59 -19.42 -10.77 0.12
C VAL A 59 -18.43 -11.76 -0.52
N LEU A 60 -17.33 -11.23 -1.04
CA LEU A 60 -16.19 -12.04 -1.46
C LEU A 60 -15.33 -12.37 -0.23
N PRO A 61 -14.73 -13.57 -0.16
CA PRO A 61 -13.72 -13.86 0.84
C PRO A 61 -12.62 -12.80 0.79
N THR A 62 -12.43 -12.07 1.90
CA THR A 62 -11.47 -10.97 1.99
C THR A 62 -10.35 -11.36 2.94
N ILE A 63 -9.12 -11.02 2.56
CA ILE A 63 -7.93 -11.17 3.42
C ILE A 63 -7.43 -9.77 3.77
N LEU A 64 -7.15 -9.54 5.05
CA LEU A 64 -6.56 -8.30 5.55
C LEU A 64 -5.12 -8.58 6.01
N PHE A 65 -4.18 -7.81 5.46
CA PHE A 65 -2.80 -7.77 5.95
C PHE A 65 -2.56 -6.44 6.66
N VAL A 66 -2.02 -6.49 7.87
CA VAL A 66 -1.67 -5.31 8.68
C VAL A 66 -0.23 -5.43 9.14
N GLY A 67 0.53 -4.35 9.00
CA GLY A 67 1.94 -4.28 9.40
C GLY A 67 2.24 -3.00 10.17
N ASN A 68 3.42 -2.95 10.77
CA ASN A 68 3.97 -1.80 11.50
C ASN A 68 3.09 -1.32 12.68
N ILE A 69 2.42 -2.25 13.37
CA ILE A 69 1.66 -1.96 14.60
C ILE A 69 2.61 -1.45 15.71
N HIS A 70 3.78 -2.09 15.84
CA HIS A 70 4.91 -1.55 16.59
C HIS A 70 5.76 -0.72 15.64
N GLY A 71 6.05 0.52 16.03
CA GLY A 71 6.65 1.54 15.15
C GLY A 71 8.09 1.20 14.73
N GLU A 72 8.81 0.48 15.58
CA GLU A 72 10.19 0.02 15.40
C GLU A 72 10.31 -1.19 14.45
N GLU A 73 9.22 -1.94 14.22
CA GLU A 73 9.19 -3.14 13.37
C GLU A 73 8.96 -2.79 11.89
N MET A 74 9.86 -1.98 11.32
CA MET A 74 9.70 -1.41 9.98
C MET A 74 9.68 -2.45 8.85
N THR A 75 10.29 -3.63 9.05
CA THR A 75 10.32 -4.70 8.04
C THR A 75 8.93 -5.12 7.59
N SER A 76 7.97 -5.21 8.51
CA SER A 76 6.58 -5.58 8.18
C SER A 76 5.90 -4.57 7.26
N ARG A 77 6.19 -3.27 7.42
CA ARG A 77 5.72 -2.21 6.51
C ARG A 77 6.25 -2.44 5.11
N GLU A 78 7.56 -2.63 4.99
CA GLU A 78 8.19 -2.74 3.67
C GLU A 78 7.78 -4.04 2.96
N MET A 79 7.55 -5.14 3.68
CA MET A 79 6.99 -6.36 3.09
C MET A 79 5.60 -6.12 2.48
N LEU A 80 4.73 -5.37 3.15
CA LEU A 80 3.42 -5.00 2.59
C LEU A 80 3.55 -4.01 1.44
N MET A 81 4.50 -3.08 1.49
CA MET A 81 4.80 -2.20 0.35
C MET A 81 5.19 -3.01 -0.89
N GLN A 82 6.09 -3.99 -0.75
CA GLN A 82 6.47 -4.88 -1.87
C GLN A 82 5.28 -5.70 -2.37
N LEU A 83 4.44 -6.21 -1.48
CA LEU A 83 3.24 -6.96 -1.87
C LEU A 83 2.29 -6.10 -2.70
N VAL A 84 2.03 -4.86 -2.29
CA VAL A 84 1.14 -3.94 -3.00
C VAL A 84 1.70 -3.56 -4.38
N ILE A 85 3.02 -3.34 -4.49
CA ILE A 85 3.69 -3.10 -5.77
C ILE A 85 3.54 -4.33 -6.68
N TYR A 86 3.90 -5.51 -6.16
CA TYR A 86 3.81 -6.77 -6.90
C TYR A 86 2.39 -7.04 -7.41
N LEU A 87 1.36 -6.88 -6.58
CA LEU A 87 -0.03 -7.07 -6.99
C LEU A 87 -0.40 -6.12 -8.14
N CYS A 88 -0.08 -4.83 -8.03
CA CYS A 88 -0.35 -3.86 -9.08
C CYS A 88 0.36 -4.22 -10.40
N GLU A 89 1.61 -4.68 -10.34
CA GLU A 89 2.35 -5.13 -11.54
C GLU A 89 1.76 -6.40 -12.16
N GLN A 90 1.34 -7.38 -11.35
CA GLN A 90 0.81 -8.64 -11.88
C GLN A 90 -0.59 -8.48 -12.49
N TYR A 91 -1.46 -7.64 -11.93
CA TYR A 91 -2.80 -7.42 -12.50
C TYR A 91 -2.81 -6.47 -13.71
N LYS A 92 -1.68 -5.81 -14.00
CA LYS A 92 -1.50 -5.00 -15.21
C LYS A 92 -1.02 -5.78 -16.43
N GLN A 93 -0.57 -7.02 -16.24
CA GLN A 93 -0.22 -7.94 -17.33
C GLN A 93 -1.49 -8.51 -17.96
#